data_AF-A0A433P8G0-F1
#
_entry.id   AF-A0A433P8G0-F1
#
_cell.length_a   1.000
_cell.length_b   1.000
_cell.length_c   1.000
_cell.angle_alpha   90.00
_cell.angle_beta   90.00
_cell.angle_gamma   90.00
#
_symmetry.space_group_name_H-M   'P 1'
#
loop_
_entity.id
_entity.type
_entity.pdbx_description
1 polymer ?
#
loop_
_entity_poly.entity_id
_entity_poly.type
_entity_poly.pdbx_seq_one_letter_code
_entity_poly.pdbx_strand_id
1 'polypeptide(L)'
;MLLPPASYPLAGAVYFLVHPGLWCTAFCPFLVTFVTGIIALILSLVIALPAQAHAFIAIKWPAWLAWIVGIILSLVESAILTLIVFAILLPIFQDALFDATLKARGLQRLFKNRKRPNDVLLCFRGTSAGIFLLWFLILTQ
;
A
#
# COMPACT_ATOMS: atom_id res chain seq x y z
N MET A 1 28.06 -21.22 -5.12
CA MET A 1 27.09 -22.26 -4.73
C MET A 1 25.82 -22.02 -5.54
N LEU A 2 25.49 -22.94 -6.46
CA LEU A 2 24.23 -22.91 -7.22
C LEU A 2 23.10 -23.31 -6.27
N LEU A 3 22.46 -22.31 -5.69
CA LEU A 3 21.23 -22.47 -4.92
C LEU A 3 20.05 -22.41 -5.90
N PRO A 4 19.05 -23.31 -5.80
CA PRO A 4 17.88 -23.29 -6.67
C PRO A 4 17.23 -21.90 -6.65
N PRO A 5 16.68 -21.38 -7.76
CA PRO A 5 16.09 -20.03 -7.79
C PRO A 5 14.96 -19.84 -6.74
N ALA A 6 14.31 -20.91 -6.33
CA ALA A 6 13.30 -20.92 -5.25
C ALA A 6 13.87 -20.73 -3.83
N SER A 7 15.18 -20.87 -3.63
CA SER A 7 15.82 -20.75 -2.31
C SER A 7 16.14 -19.32 -1.89
N TYR A 8 16.14 -18.37 -2.83
CA TYR A 8 16.34 -16.95 -2.55
C TYR A 8 15.27 -16.33 -1.64
N PRO A 9 13.95 -16.53 -1.88
CA PRO A 9 12.91 -16.05 -0.96
C PRO A 9 12.99 -16.72 0.42
N LEU A 10 13.35 -18.01 0.47
CA LEU A 10 13.53 -18.74 1.73
C LEU A 10 14.71 -18.19 2.54
N ALA A 11 15.85 -17.94 1.90
CA ALA A 11 17.01 -17.33 2.54
C ALA A 11 16.72 -15.90 3.03
N GLY A 12 15.89 -15.15 2.29
CA GLY A 12 15.38 -13.84 2.72
C GLY A 12 14.51 -13.93 3.97
N ALA A 13 13.57 -14.86 4.02
CA ALA A 13 12.70 -15.09 5.17
C ALA A 13 13.48 -15.50 6.43
N VAL A 14 14.43 -16.44 6.29
CA VAL A 14 15.30 -16.87 7.40
C VAL A 14 16.17 -15.71 7.89
N TYR A 15 16.76 -14.93 6.97
CA TYR A 15 17.56 -13.76 7.34
C TYR A 15 16.75 -12.70 8.08
N PHE A 16 15.50 -12.49 7.63
CA PHE A 16 14.55 -11.59 8.28
C PHE A 16 14.18 -12.05 9.69
N LEU A 17 13.96 -13.35 9.91
CA LEU A 17 13.68 -13.92 11.22
C LEU A 17 14.85 -13.79 12.22
N VAL A 18 16.09 -13.83 11.73
CA VAL A 18 17.31 -13.74 12.57
C VAL A 18 17.63 -12.31 13.01
N HIS A 19 17.11 -11.28 12.32
CA HIS A 19 17.43 -9.87 12.60
C HIS A 19 16.19 -9.10 13.09
N PRO A 20 15.90 -9.05 14.40
CA PRO A 20 14.70 -8.41 14.95
C PRO A 20 14.64 -6.89 14.70
N GLY A 21 15.79 -6.25 14.45
CA GLY A 21 15.84 -4.82 14.09
C GLY A 21 15.13 -4.46 12.78
N LEU A 22 14.93 -5.43 11.88
CA LEU A 22 14.18 -5.22 10.63
C LEU A 22 12.66 -5.35 10.82
N TRP A 23 12.21 -5.99 11.90
CA TRP A 23 10.78 -6.22 12.14
C TRP A 23 10.04 -4.92 12.38
N CYS A 24 10.63 -3.98 13.14
CA CYS A 24 10.03 -2.67 13.35
C CYS A 24 9.83 -1.91 12.03
N THR A 25 10.78 -2.02 11.10
CA THR A 25 10.70 -1.36 9.78
C THR A 25 9.63 -2.02 8.90
N ALA A 26 9.42 -3.34 9.02
CA ALA A 26 8.40 -4.06 8.28
C ALA A 26 6.98 -3.98 8.90
N PHE A 27 6.88 -3.80 10.21
CA PHE A 27 5.59 -3.69 10.90
C PHE A 27 5.02 -2.27 10.85
N CYS A 28 5.90 -1.26 10.72
CA CYS A 28 5.52 0.15 10.53
C CYS A 28 4.55 0.38 9.36
N PRO A 29 4.78 -0.09 8.12
CA PRO A 29 3.82 0.08 7.03
C PRO A 29 2.46 -0.53 7.33
N PHE A 30 2.43 -1.68 8.01
CA PHE A 30 1.19 -2.33 8.38
C PHE A 30 0.38 -1.48 9.36
N LEU A 31 1.03 -0.95 10.41
CA LEU A 31 0.38 -0.03 11.35
C LEU A 31 -0.10 1.25 10.68
N VAL A 32 0.72 1.88 9.83
CA VAL A 32 0.33 3.10 9.11
C VAL A 32 -0.89 2.82 8.22
N THR A 33 -0.87 1.73 7.44
CA THR A 33 -1.99 1.35 6.57
C THR A 33 -3.25 1.04 7.38
N PHE A 34 -3.10 0.35 8.51
CA PHE A 34 -4.22 0.00 9.38
C PHE A 34 -4.88 1.25 9.99
N VAL A 35 -4.08 2.19 10.51
CA VAL A 35 -4.58 3.45 11.05
C VAL A 35 -5.23 4.28 9.96
N THR A 36 -4.63 4.38 8.77
CA THR A 36 -5.24 5.09 7.65
C THR A 36 -6.56 4.45 7.20
N GLY A 37 -6.64 3.11 7.20
CA GLY A 37 -7.88 2.40 6.90
C GLY A 37 -9.00 2.68 7.89
N ILE A 38 -8.70 2.71 9.20
CA ILE A 38 -9.68 3.07 10.23
C ILE A 38 -10.17 4.51 10.02
N ILE A 39 -9.25 5.44 9.79
CA ILE A 39 -9.58 6.85 9.55
C ILE A 39 -10.47 6.97 8.30
N ALA A 40 -10.10 6.32 7.20
CA ALA A 40 -10.86 6.34 5.94
C ALA A 40 -12.27 5.76 6.11
N LEU A 41 -12.41 4.67 6.89
CA LEU A 41 -13.70 4.06 7.19
C LEU A 41 -14.59 4.98 8.02
N ILE A 42 -14.05 5.60 9.08
CA ILE A 42 -14.80 6.55 9.91
C ILE A 42 -15.24 7.76 9.07
N LEU A 43 -14.33 8.32 8.27
CA LEU A 43 -14.65 9.43 7.35
C LEU A 43 -15.76 9.07 6.37
N SER A 44 -15.71 7.87 5.80
CA SER A 44 -16.71 7.42 4.83
C SER A 44 -18.07 7.22 5.51
N LEU A 45 -18.12 6.63 6.70
CA LEU A 45 -19.38 6.42 7.43
C LEU A 45 -19.99 7.73 7.96
N VAL A 46 -19.18 8.70 8.39
CA VAL A 46 -19.68 9.96 8.98
C VAL A 46 -20.05 10.97 7.90
N ILE A 47 -19.28 11.06 6.82
CA ILE A 47 -19.43 12.12 5.81
C ILE A 47 -20.03 11.58 4.51
N ALA A 48 -19.47 10.49 3.97
CA ALA A 48 -19.89 9.98 2.66
C ALA A 48 -21.29 9.34 2.73
N LEU A 49 -21.59 8.60 3.81
CA LEU A 49 -22.88 7.95 4.00
C LEU A 49 -24.08 8.92 3.94
N PRO A 50 -24.16 9.99 4.76
CA PRO A 50 -25.29 10.91 4.68
C PRO A 50 -25.32 11.65 3.34
N ALA A 51 -24.16 12.04 2.79
CA ALA A 51 -24.09 12.72 1.50
C ALA A 51 -24.66 11.86 0.36
N GLN A 52 -24.31 10.57 0.32
CA GLN A 52 -24.80 9.60 -0.67
C GLN A 52 -26.29 9.31 -0.47
N ALA A 53 -26.74 9.09 0.77
CA ALA A 53 -28.15 8.84 1.07
C ALA A 53 -29.04 10.03 0.64
N HIS A 54 -28.61 11.27 0.91
CA HIS A 54 -29.33 12.46 0.46
C HIS A 54 -29.31 12.63 -1.05
N ALA A 55 -28.20 12.31 -1.73
CA ALA A 55 -28.12 12.32 -3.19
C ALA A 55 -29.10 11.32 -3.82
N PHE A 56 -29.22 10.11 -3.28
CA PHE A 56 -30.19 9.12 -3.78
C PHE A 56 -31.64 9.53 -3.52
N ILE A 57 -31.94 10.11 -2.35
CA ILE A 57 -33.28 10.62 -2.04
C ILE A 57 -33.67 11.76 -3.00
N ALA A 58 -32.72 12.62 -3.39
CA ALA A 58 -32.95 13.66 -4.39
C ALA A 58 -33.32 13.11 -5.78
N ILE A 59 -32.88 11.89 -6.11
CA ILE A 59 -33.17 11.17 -7.37
C ILE A 59 -34.51 10.38 -7.26
N LYS A 60 -35.32 10.64 -6.23
CA LYS A 60 -36.60 9.95 -5.94
C LYS A 60 -36.48 8.45 -5.65
N TRP A 61 -35.32 7.99 -5.17
CA TRP A 61 -35.22 6.61 -4.70
C TRP A 61 -35.94 6.40 -3.36
N PRO A 62 -36.51 5.21 -3.12
CA PRO A 62 -37.12 4.91 -1.83
C PRO A 62 -36.06 4.94 -0.73
N ALA A 63 -36.38 5.62 0.37
CA ALA A 63 -35.40 5.95 1.42
C ALA A 63 -34.66 4.71 1.96
N TRP A 64 -35.38 3.62 2.21
CA TRP A 64 -34.79 2.37 2.73
C TRP A 64 -33.72 1.78 1.80
N LEU A 65 -33.92 1.85 0.49
CA LEU A 65 -32.96 1.34 -0.50
C LEU A 65 -31.74 2.26 -0.61
N ALA A 66 -31.96 3.58 -0.55
CA ALA A 66 -30.90 4.59 -0.60
C ALA A 66 -29.88 4.43 0.55
N TRP A 67 -30.35 4.15 1.76
CA TRP A 67 -29.47 3.91 2.90
C TRP A 67 -28.64 2.63 2.75
N ILE A 68 -29.25 1.52 2.32
CA ILE A 68 -28.54 0.24 2.14
C ILE A 68 -27.44 0.38 1.07
N VAL A 69 -27.78 0.98 -0.07
CA VAL A 69 -26.82 1.20 -1.17
C VAL A 69 -25.73 2.17 -0.74
N GLY A 70 -26.07 3.23 0.01
CA GLY A 70 -25.09 4.17 0.58
C GLY A 70 -24.08 3.49 1.51
N ILE A 71 -24.52 2.55 2.37
CA ILE A 71 -23.61 1.78 3.23
C ILE A 71 -22.61 0.99 2.37
N ILE A 72 -23.10 0.23 1.38
CA ILE A 72 -22.22 -0.58 0.51
C ILE A 72 -21.21 0.30 -0.23
N LEU A 73 -21.67 1.43 -0.78
CA LEU A 73 -20.84 2.32 -1.58
C LEU A 73 -19.78 3.03 -0.71
N SER A 74 -20.14 3.42 0.52
CA SER A 74 -19.20 3.93 1.52
C SER A 74 -18.15 2.90 1.92
N LEU A 75 -18.52 1.63 2.14
CA LEU A 75 -17.56 0.57 2.41
C LEU A 75 -16.58 0.38 1.24
N VAL A 76 -17.10 0.32 0.00
CA VAL A 76 -16.28 0.17 -1.20
C VAL A 76 -15.34 1.37 -1.39
N GLU A 77 -15.84 2.60 -1.21
CA GLU A 77 -15.04 3.82 -1.31
C GLU A 77 -13.90 3.83 -0.28
N SER A 78 -14.19 3.49 0.98
CA SER A 78 -13.17 3.39 2.03
C SER A 78 -12.11 2.33 1.73
N ALA A 79 -12.51 1.18 1.16
CA ALA A 79 -11.60 0.12 0.75
C ALA A 79 -10.71 0.57 -0.42
N ILE A 80 -11.28 1.24 -1.43
CA ILE A 80 -10.53 1.77 -2.58
C ILE A 80 -9.52 2.81 -2.11
N LEU A 81 -9.92 3.77 -1.27
CA LEU A 81 -9.01 4.78 -0.72
C LEU A 81 -7.85 4.14 0.06
N THR A 82 -8.16 3.14 0.88
CA THR A 82 -7.14 2.41 1.64
C THR A 82 -6.18 1.66 0.71
N LEU A 83 -6.67 1.03 -0.34
CA LEU A 83 -5.83 0.36 -1.35
C LEU A 83 -4.94 1.34 -2.12
N ILE A 84 -5.44 2.52 -2.47
CA ILE A 84 -4.65 3.56 -3.14
C ILE A 84 -3.51 4.02 -2.23
N VAL A 85 -3.82 4.33 -0.97
CA VAL A 85 -2.79 4.73 0.00
C VAL A 85 -1.77 3.61 0.22
N PHE A 86 -2.23 2.37 0.34
CA PHE A 86 -1.34 1.22 0.48
C PHE A 86 -0.42 1.06 -0.74
N ALA A 87 -0.96 1.17 -1.95
CA ALA A 87 -0.19 1.08 -3.20
C ALA A 87 0.88 2.17 -3.32
N ILE A 88 0.61 3.38 -2.79
CA ILE A 88 1.56 4.49 -2.74
C ILE A 88 2.66 4.26 -1.70
N LEU A 89 2.29 3.79 -0.51
CA LEU A 89 3.21 3.58 0.60
C LEU A 89 4.13 2.37 0.38
N LEU A 90 3.59 1.29 -0.21
CA LEU A 90 4.30 0.03 -0.42
C LEU A 90 5.70 0.19 -1.08
N PRO A 91 5.89 0.90 -2.21
CA PRO A 91 7.21 1.06 -2.82
C PRO A 91 8.19 1.82 -1.91
N ILE A 92 7.72 2.83 -1.17
CA ILE A 92 8.57 3.60 -0.24
C ILE A 92 9.09 2.68 0.87
N PHE A 93 8.22 1.85 1.44
CA PHE A 93 8.60 0.93 2.49
C PHE A 93 9.45 -0.24 1.99
N GLN A 94 9.19 -0.75 0.79
CA GLN A 94 10.02 -1.77 0.15
C GLN A 94 11.46 -1.24 -0.01
N ASP A 95 11.64 -0.02 -0.53
CA ASP A 95 12.97 0.59 -0.68
C ASP A 95 13.65 0.82 0.68
N ALA A 96 12.92 1.28 1.69
CA ALA A 96 13.47 1.43 3.05
C ALA A 96 13.91 0.09 3.66
N LEU A 97 13.15 -0.98 3.41
CA LEU A 97 13.46 -2.34 3.88
C LEU A 97 14.67 -2.93 3.13
N PHE A 98 14.78 -2.70 1.82
CA PHE A 98 15.98 -3.04 1.05
C PHE A 98 17.22 -2.30 1.54
N ASP A 99 17.11 -1.00 1.82
CA ASP A 99 18.21 -0.22 2.41
C ASP A 99 18.63 -0.80 3.78
N ALA A 100 17.67 -1.17 4.63
CA ALA A 100 17.93 -1.74 5.95
C ALA A 100 18.59 -3.12 5.88
N THR A 101 18.14 -3.99 4.97
CA THR A 101 18.75 -5.32 4.75
C THR A 101 20.19 -5.21 4.23
N LEU A 102 20.47 -4.29 3.30
CA LEU A 102 21.82 -4.06 2.77
C LEU A 102 22.76 -3.49 3.83
N LYS A 103 22.27 -2.61 4.70
CA LYS A 103 23.04 -2.11 5.86
C LYS A 103 23.37 -3.24 6.83
N ALA A 104 22.40 -4.11 7.14
CA ALA A 104 22.61 -5.26 8.02
C ALA A 104 23.65 -6.25 7.46
N ARG A 105 23.75 -6.36 6.13
CA ARG A 105 24.78 -7.18 5.44
C ARG A 105 26.17 -6.53 5.35
N GLY A 106 26.38 -5.35 5.95
CA GLY A 106 27.69 -4.67 5.96
C GLY A 106 28.03 -3.92 4.67
N LEU A 107 27.10 -3.81 3.71
CA LEU A 107 27.28 -3.09 2.43
C LEU A 107 27.06 -1.57 2.56
N GLN A 108 27.27 -1.03 3.76
CA GLN A 108 26.98 0.35 4.12
C GLN A 108 27.76 1.39 3.25
N ARG A 109 28.91 0.98 2.69
CA ARG A 109 29.72 1.80 1.77
C ARG A 109 28.99 2.18 0.48
N LEU A 110 28.05 1.37 0.00
CA LEU A 110 27.27 1.66 -1.22
C LEU A 110 26.32 2.86 -1.04
N PHE A 111 25.98 3.18 0.21
CA PHE A 111 25.09 4.31 0.53
C PHE A 111 25.83 5.64 0.68
N LYS A 112 27.17 5.63 0.80
CA LYS A 112 27.96 6.84 1.06
C LYS A 112 27.94 7.85 -0.10
N ASN A 113 27.73 7.38 -1.33
CA ASN A 113 27.64 8.21 -2.53
C ASN A 113 26.21 8.35 -3.08
N ARG A 114 25.20 7.74 -2.44
CA ARG A 114 23.82 7.76 -2.92
C ARG A 114 23.10 9.00 -2.40
N LYS A 115 22.87 10.01 -3.26
CA LYS A 115 21.83 11.02 -2.99
C LYS A 115 20.49 10.31 -2.95
N ARG A 116 19.84 10.28 -1.79
CA ARG A 116 18.45 9.80 -1.70
C ARG A 116 17.58 10.68 -2.61
N PRO A 117 16.90 10.13 -3.63
CA PRO A 117 15.89 10.87 -4.36
C PRO A 117 14.75 11.22 -3.41
N ASN A 118 14.00 12.29 -3.72
CA ASN A 118 12.84 12.68 -2.92
C ASN A 118 11.82 11.53 -2.87
N ASP A 119 11.22 11.31 -1.69
CA ASP A 119 10.23 10.24 -1.45
C ASP A 119 9.05 10.29 -2.44
N VAL A 120 8.70 11.50 -2.89
CA VAL A 120 7.65 11.75 -3.90
C VAL A 120 8.05 11.24 -5.29
N LEU A 121 9.32 11.42 -5.68
CA LEU A 121 9.83 10.94 -6.97
C LEU A 121 9.92 9.41 -6.98
N LEU A 122 10.25 8.82 -5.82
CA LEU A 122 10.25 7.38 -5.60
C LEU A 122 8.84 6.79 -5.75
N CYS A 123 7.85 7.45 -5.12
CA CYS A 123 6.42 7.12 -5.26
C CYS A 123 5.99 7.17 -6.73
N PHE A 124 6.25 8.28 -7.44
CA PHE A 124 5.87 8.41 -8.86
C PHE A 124 6.50 7.34 -9.75
N ARG A 125 7.75 6.93 -9.48
CA ARG A 125 8.40 5.85 -10.20
C ARG A 125 7.77 4.49 -9.90
N GLY A 126 7.44 4.21 -8.65
CA GLY A 126 6.75 2.97 -8.25
C GLY A 126 5.37 2.86 -8.89
N THR A 127 4.56 3.92 -8.80
CA THR A 127 3.22 3.97 -9.41
C THR A 127 3.29 3.88 -10.94
N SER A 128 4.24 4.58 -11.56
CA SER A 128 4.45 4.53 -13.02
C SER A 128 4.85 3.12 -13.49
N ALA A 129 5.74 2.43 -12.77
CA ALA A 129 6.15 1.06 -13.10
C ALA A 129 5.00 0.06 -12.95
N GLY A 130 4.17 0.20 -11.90
CA GLY A 130 2.98 -0.63 -11.69
C GLY A 130 1.92 -0.46 -12.77
N ILE A 131 1.63 0.79 -13.16
CA ILE A 131 0.72 1.11 -14.27
C ILE A 131 1.26 0.53 -15.59
N PHE A 132 2.56 0.65 -15.83
CA PHE A 132 3.20 0.13 -17.04
C PHE A 132 3.12 -1.40 -17.13
N LEU A 133 3.33 -2.11 -16.01
CA LEU A 133 3.17 -3.56 -15.92
C LEU A 133 1.73 -4.02 -16.14
N LEU A 134 0.75 -3.33 -15.53
CA LEU A 134 -0.67 -3.59 -15.75
C LEU A 134 -1.06 -3.37 -17.22
N TRP A 135 -0.58 -2.28 -17.82
CA TRP A 135 -0.82 -1.99 -19.22
C TRP A 135 -0.23 -3.06 -20.14
N PHE A 136 0.98 -3.53 -19.84
CA PHE A 136 1.63 -4.62 -20.58
C PHE A 136 0.89 -5.96 -20.42
N LEU A 137 0.41 -6.28 -19.21
CA LEU A 137 -0.42 -7.47 -18.95
C LEU A 137 -1.74 -7.45 -19.71
N ILE A 138 -2.39 -6.28 -19.81
CA ILE A 138 -3.64 -6.12 -20.58
C ILE A 138 -3.38 -6.26 -22.09
N LEU A 139 -2.23 -5.77 -22.58
CA LEU A 139 -1.85 -5.87 -23.99
C LEU A 139 -1.44 -7.28 -24.43
N THR A 140 -1.11 -8.15 -23.47
CA THR A 140 -0.66 -9.54 -23.71
C THR A 140 -1.76 -10.57 -23.48
N GLN A 141 -2.95 -10.14 -23.05
CA GLN A 141 -4.19 -10.93 -22.96
C GLN A 141 -5.01 -10.76 -24.24
#